data_AF-A0A8E2JQ10-F1
#
_entry.id   AF-A0A8E2JQ10-F1
#
_cell.length_a   1.000
_cell.length_b   1.000
_cell.length_c   1.000
_cell.angle_alpha   90.00
_cell.angle_beta   90.00
_cell.angle_gamma   90.00
#
_symmetry.space_group_name_H-M   'P 1'
#
loop_
_entity.id
_entity.type
_entity.pdbx_description
1 polymer ?
#
loop_
_entity_poly.entity_id
_entity_poly.type
_entity_poly.pdbx_seq_one_letter_code
_entity_poly.pdbx_strand_id
1 'polypeptide(L)'
;QFQQLAMSDDPDLLEYLTKRHISPGFLFEIDQFLRAHPELLEYAPAFVKEFNSASPLRAYKHFLKGYTKPARYIRGVIPDGEVTFPADFRPPELIKAYDEELTEFFDGFEYRYDILERIDRDVYDACQELKARITVPHRRRRLVAYAVFGNPVDTFKYYEYNYQTEWLAHRYLPEHVVLSEIPKPEDYTEPEPSVLGSRDDPKPEGQREHRLTRLRMARAKDQGV
;
A
#
# COMPACT_ATOMS: atom_id res chain seq x y z
N GLN A 1 5.39 -21.97 -13.63
CA GLN A 1 5.35 -21.98 -12.15
C GLN A 1 6.22 -20.83 -11.65
N PHE A 2 5.81 -20.15 -10.58
CA PHE A 2 6.61 -19.08 -9.98
C PHE A 2 7.75 -19.64 -9.12
N GLN A 3 8.89 -18.94 -9.06
CA GLN A 3 9.91 -19.16 -8.04
C GLN A 3 9.35 -18.88 -6.63
N GLN A 4 9.89 -19.54 -5.61
CA GLN A 4 9.44 -19.39 -4.22
C GLN A 4 10.43 -18.53 -3.44
N LEU A 5 9.98 -17.35 -3.01
CA LEU A 5 10.83 -16.42 -2.27
C LEU A 5 11.08 -16.90 -0.85
N ALA A 6 10.05 -17.45 -0.18
CA ALA A 6 10.13 -17.85 1.22
C ALA A 6 11.09 -19.02 1.48
N MET A 7 11.38 -19.81 0.44
CA MET A 7 12.27 -20.99 0.49
C MET A 7 13.59 -20.75 -0.24
N SER A 8 13.88 -19.51 -0.65
CA SER A 8 15.07 -19.21 -1.45
C SER A 8 16.37 -19.22 -0.64
N ASP A 9 16.30 -19.03 0.69
CA ASP A 9 17.45 -18.84 1.60
C ASP A 9 18.49 -17.82 1.08
N ASP A 10 18.04 -16.86 0.26
CA ASP A 10 18.90 -15.90 -0.41
C ASP A 10 19.44 -14.86 0.59
N PRO A 11 20.77 -14.74 0.75
CA PRO A 11 21.38 -13.90 1.78
C PRO A 11 21.08 -12.42 1.56
N ASP A 12 21.09 -11.96 0.30
CA ASP A 12 20.83 -10.56 -0.05
C ASP A 12 19.38 -10.17 0.27
N LEU A 13 18.41 -11.04 -0.03
CA LEU A 13 17.01 -10.85 0.33
C LEU A 13 16.84 -10.80 1.86
N LEU A 14 17.43 -11.73 2.60
CA LEU A 14 17.29 -11.77 4.06
C LEU A 14 17.96 -10.55 4.74
N GLU A 15 19.12 -10.12 4.26
CA GLU A 15 19.77 -8.89 4.71
C GLU A 15 18.88 -7.68 4.42
N TYR A 16 18.32 -7.61 3.22
CA TYR A 16 17.41 -6.54 2.82
C TYR A 16 16.19 -6.43 3.74
N LEU A 17 15.49 -7.55 4.00
CA LEU A 17 14.33 -7.59 4.89
C LEU A 17 14.71 -7.16 6.31
N THR A 18 15.85 -7.62 6.81
CA THR A 18 16.36 -7.25 8.13
C THR A 18 16.61 -5.75 8.24
N LYS A 19 17.29 -5.17 7.25
CA LYS A 19 17.55 -3.72 7.18
C LYS A 19 16.27 -2.89 7.14
N ARG A 20 15.22 -3.39 6.49
CA ARG A 20 13.90 -2.76 6.36
C ARG A 20 12.95 -3.09 7.51
N HIS A 21 13.39 -3.89 8.49
CA HIS A 21 12.58 -4.41 9.59
C HIS A 21 11.32 -5.18 9.14
N ILE A 22 11.37 -5.81 7.97
CA ILE A 22 10.29 -6.60 7.39
C ILE A 22 10.38 -8.04 7.91
N SER A 23 9.24 -8.59 8.30
CA SER A 23 9.10 -9.97 8.75
C SER A 23 9.34 -10.93 7.58
N PRO A 24 10.20 -11.97 7.73
CA PRO A 24 10.34 -13.04 6.74
C PRO A 24 9.01 -13.74 6.43
N GLY A 25 8.05 -13.71 7.37
CA GLY A 25 6.68 -14.20 7.16
C GLY A 25 5.98 -13.54 5.98
N PHE A 26 6.38 -12.33 5.59
CA PHE A 26 5.83 -11.64 4.45
C PHE A 26 6.16 -12.33 3.11
N LEU A 27 7.32 -13.01 3.01
CA LEU A 27 7.65 -13.79 1.81
C LEU A 27 6.67 -14.94 1.58
N PHE A 28 6.19 -15.57 2.66
CA PHE A 28 5.15 -16.60 2.57
C PHE A 28 3.82 -16.03 2.07
N GLU A 29 3.46 -14.80 2.45
CA GLU A 29 2.27 -14.12 1.92
C GLU A 29 2.39 -13.90 0.40
N ILE A 30 3.57 -13.47 -0.08
CA ILE A 30 3.83 -13.30 -1.51
C ILE A 30 3.72 -14.62 -2.26
N ASP A 31 4.37 -15.68 -1.77
CA ASP A 31 4.33 -17.00 -2.40
C ASP A 31 2.92 -17.60 -2.39
N GLN A 32 2.11 -17.32 -1.37
CA GLN A 32 0.70 -17.73 -1.33
C GLN A 32 -0.14 -16.96 -2.32
N PHE A 33 0.06 -15.64 -2.43
CA PHE A 33 -0.62 -14.80 -3.41
C PHE A 33 -0.35 -15.28 -4.84
N LEU A 34 0.92 -15.46 -5.22
CA LEU A 34 1.28 -15.93 -6.56
C LEU A 34 0.74 -17.33 -6.88
N ARG A 35 0.62 -18.20 -5.87
CA ARG A 35 -0.02 -19.53 -6.02
C ARG A 35 -1.53 -19.45 -6.19
N ALA A 36 -2.17 -18.45 -5.58
CA ALA A 36 -3.60 -18.23 -5.68
C ALA A 36 -4.01 -17.60 -7.02
N HIS A 37 -3.06 -17.03 -7.77
CA HIS A 37 -3.28 -16.35 -9.05
C HIS A 37 -2.51 -17.01 -10.21
N PRO A 38 -2.76 -18.29 -10.55
CA PRO A 38 -2.09 -18.97 -11.66
C PRO A 38 -2.38 -18.35 -13.03
N GLU A 39 -3.49 -17.63 -13.19
CA GLU A 39 -3.90 -16.93 -14.41
C GLU A 39 -2.88 -15.87 -14.88
N LEU A 40 -2.03 -15.38 -13.96
CA LEU A 40 -0.92 -14.49 -14.30
C LEU A 40 0.07 -15.13 -15.28
N LEU A 41 0.18 -16.48 -15.31
CA LEU A 41 1.02 -17.19 -16.28
C LEU A 41 0.58 -16.96 -17.73
N GLU A 42 -0.71 -16.76 -17.95
CA GLU A 42 -1.31 -16.54 -19.26
C GLU A 42 -1.38 -15.05 -19.58
N TYR A 43 -1.86 -14.26 -18.63
CA TYR A 43 -2.22 -12.86 -18.88
C TYR A 43 -1.10 -11.87 -18.59
N ALA A 44 -0.10 -12.26 -17.80
CA ALA A 44 1.06 -11.42 -17.48
C ALA A 44 2.41 -12.11 -17.77
N PRO A 45 2.65 -12.61 -18.99
CA PRO A 45 3.83 -13.42 -19.30
C PRO A 45 5.15 -12.65 -19.15
N ALA A 46 5.13 -11.32 -19.34
CA ALA A 46 6.30 -10.47 -19.15
C ALA A 46 6.71 -10.40 -17.67
N PHE A 47 5.76 -10.09 -16.79
CA PHE A 47 5.95 -10.12 -15.33
C PHE A 47 6.46 -11.48 -14.87
N VAL A 48 5.81 -12.57 -15.30
CA VAL A 48 6.17 -13.94 -14.93
C VAL A 48 7.60 -14.26 -15.34
N LYS A 49 7.98 -13.87 -16.56
CA LYS A 49 9.33 -14.10 -17.08
C LYS A 49 10.37 -13.32 -16.27
N GLU A 50 10.13 -12.04 -16.00
CA GLU A 50 11.03 -11.20 -15.22
C GLU A 50 11.15 -11.71 -13.79
N PHE A 51 10.01 -11.94 -13.12
CA PHE A 51 9.95 -12.46 -11.76
C PHE A 51 10.71 -13.79 -11.65
N ASN A 52 10.57 -14.73 -12.59
CA ASN A 52 11.23 -16.05 -12.49
C ASN A 52 12.69 -16.07 -12.93
N SER A 53 13.15 -15.11 -13.72
CA SER A 53 14.54 -15.04 -14.18
C SER A 53 15.43 -14.15 -13.30
N ALA A 54 14.82 -13.31 -12.46
CA ALA A 54 15.52 -12.45 -11.52
C ALA A 54 16.05 -13.22 -10.29
N SER A 55 17.07 -12.67 -9.62
CA SER A 55 17.47 -13.12 -8.28
C SER A 55 16.33 -12.89 -7.28
N PRO A 56 16.26 -13.65 -6.17
CA PRO A 56 15.16 -13.54 -5.20
C PRO A 56 14.92 -12.11 -4.67
N LEU A 57 15.99 -11.36 -4.34
CA LEU A 57 15.87 -9.95 -3.97
C LEU A 57 15.27 -9.09 -5.09
N ARG A 58 15.69 -9.30 -6.35
CA ARG A 58 15.16 -8.53 -7.48
C ARG A 58 13.72 -8.91 -7.80
N ALA A 59 13.37 -10.20 -7.72
CA ALA A 59 12.01 -10.68 -7.87
C ALA A 59 11.09 -10.10 -6.79
N TYR A 60 11.55 -10.06 -5.54
CA TYR A 60 10.87 -9.39 -4.43
C TYR A 60 10.61 -7.90 -4.72
N LYS A 61 11.65 -7.13 -5.08
CA LYS A 61 11.50 -5.71 -5.41
C LYS A 61 10.57 -5.49 -6.62
N HIS A 62 10.68 -6.33 -7.65
CA HIS A 62 9.80 -6.30 -8.82
C HIS A 62 8.34 -6.52 -8.43
N PHE A 63 8.05 -7.52 -7.59
CA PHE A 63 6.70 -7.74 -7.05
C PHE A 63 6.19 -6.53 -6.26
N LEU A 64 7.04 -5.90 -5.45
CA LEU A 64 6.63 -4.77 -4.62
C LEU A 64 6.22 -3.52 -5.39
N LYS A 65 6.71 -3.32 -6.63
CA LYS A 65 6.24 -2.23 -7.49
C LYS A 65 4.74 -2.34 -7.71
N GLY A 66 4.26 -3.57 -7.89
CA GLY A 66 2.86 -3.88 -8.13
C GLY A 66 1.99 -4.13 -6.93
N TYR A 67 2.57 -4.19 -5.74
CA TYR A 67 1.88 -4.57 -4.53
C TYR A 67 1.58 -3.35 -3.66
N THR A 68 0.31 -2.98 -3.58
CA THR A 68 -0.21 -1.78 -2.90
C THR A 68 -0.33 -1.97 -1.39
N LYS A 69 -0.33 -3.21 -0.89
CA LYS A 69 -0.38 -3.47 0.55
C LYS A 69 0.99 -3.22 1.17
N PRO A 70 1.04 -2.58 2.36
CA PRO A 70 2.29 -2.40 3.08
C PRO A 70 2.87 -3.74 3.53
N ALA A 71 4.19 -3.80 3.65
CA ALA A 71 4.91 -4.95 4.16
C ALA A 71 4.50 -5.29 5.61
N ARG A 72 4.74 -6.55 6.01
CA ARG A 72 4.61 -6.95 7.42
C ARG A 72 5.91 -6.69 8.13
N TYR A 73 5.86 -5.93 9.21
CA TYR A 73 7.03 -5.64 10.02
C TYR A 73 7.30 -6.75 11.02
N ILE A 74 8.55 -6.85 11.45
CA ILE A 74 8.92 -7.62 12.65
C ILE A 74 8.10 -7.08 13.82
N ARG A 75 7.58 -7.99 14.65
CA ARG A 75 6.72 -7.64 15.79
C ARG A 75 7.42 -6.63 16.70
N GLY A 76 6.71 -5.54 17.03
CA GLY A 76 7.21 -4.49 17.91
C GLY A 76 7.91 -3.32 17.22
N VAL A 77 8.20 -3.41 15.91
CA VAL A 77 8.77 -2.28 15.15
C VAL A 77 7.73 -1.18 14.98
N ILE A 78 6.56 -1.53 14.44
CA ILE A 78 5.41 -0.63 14.43
C ILE A 78 4.58 -0.91 15.68
N PRO A 79 4.33 0.10 16.53
CA PRO A 79 3.51 -0.09 17.72
C PRO A 79 2.07 -0.47 17.36
N ASP A 80 1.56 -1.49 18.05
CA ASP A 80 0.18 -1.97 17.92
C ASP A 80 -0.81 -1.19 18.80
N GLY A 81 -0.29 -0.44 19.79
CA GLY A 81 -1.05 0.29 20.79
C GLY A 81 -1.08 1.81 20.58
N GLU A 82 -1.42 2.54 21.65
CA GLU A 82 -1.37 3.99 21.66
C GLU A 82 0.07 4.51 21.65
N VAL A 83 0.32 5.48 20.78
CA VAL A 83 1.60 6.17 20.69
C VAL A 83 1.42 7.56 21.28
N THR A 84 2.28 7.93 22.22
CA THR A 84 2.34 9.26 22.82
C THR A 84 3.63 9.95 22.39
N PHE A 85 3.53 11.22 22.02
CA PHE A 85 4.68 12.01 21.57
C PHE A 85 5.01 13.13 22.57
N PRO A 86 6.30 13.45 22.78
CA PRO A 86 6.72 14.67 23.45
C PRO A 86 6.12 15.93 22.81
N ALA A 87 5.99 17.01 23.60
CA ALA A 87 5.39 18.26 23.11
C ALA A 87 6.15 18.86 21.91
N ASP A 88 7.48 18.74 21.92
CA ASP A 88 8.40 19.24 20.90
C ASP A 88 8.64 18.28 19.73
N PHE A 89 8.06 17.06 19.78
CA PHE A 89 8.23 16.06 18.72
C PHE A 89 7.79 16.60 17.35
N ARG A 90 8.58 16.37 16.32
CA ARG A 90 8.17 16.63 14.93
C ARG A 90 8.22 15.31 14.18
N PRO A 91 7.11 14.89 13.53
CA PRO A 91 7.14 13.69 12.71
C PRO A 91 8.11 13.89 11.54
N PRO A 92 8.75 12.82 11.07
CA PRO A 92 9.52 12.86 9.83
C PRO A 92 8.60 13.18 8.66
N GLU A 93 9.11 13.95 7.71
CA GLU A 93 8.40 14.30 6.48
C GLU A 93 8.80 13.33 5.37
N LEU A 94 7.83 12.64 4.80
CA LEU A 94 8.00 11.71 3.69
C LEU A 94 8.53 12.41 2.44
N ILE A 95 8.14 13.67 2.19
CA ILE A 95 8.64 14.42 1.03
C ILE A 95 10.16 14.61 1.07
N LYS A 96 10.74 14.66 2.27
CA LYS A 96 12.20 14.79 2.49
C LYS A 96 12.89 13.45 2.69
N ALA A 97 12.15 12.37 2.90
CA ALA A 97 12.69 11.05 3.14
C ALA A 97 13.20 10.44 1.83
N TYR A 98 14.48 10.07 1.80
CA TYR A 98 15.00 9.25 0.71
C TYR A 98 14.63 7.77 0.96
N ASP A 99 13.92 7.20 -0.01
CA ASP A 99 13.63 5.77 -0.07
C ASP A 99 13.69 5.34 -1.54
N GLU A 100 14.53 4.33 -1.82
CA GLU A 100 14.71 3.77 -3.16
C GLU A 100 13.40 3.19 -3.71
N GLU A 101 12.67 2.40 -2.92
CA GLU A 101 11.41 1.78 -3.36
C GLU A 101 10.33 2.85 -3.59
N LEU A 102 10.25 3.86 -2.73
CA LEU A 102 9.33 4.98 -2.94
C LEU A 102 9.68 5.76 -4.21
N THR A 103 10.97 5.94 -4.47
CA THR A 103 11.43 6.64 -5.68
C THR A 103 11.12 5.84 -6.93
N GLU A 104 11.41 4.54 -6.93
CA GLU A 104 11.06 3.63 -8.03
C GLU A 104 9.55 3.51 -8.23
N PHE A 105 8.76 3.53 -7.15
CA PHE A 105 7.30 3.47 -7.22
C PHE A 105 6.71 4.68 -7.96
N PHE A 106 7.34 5.85 -7.79
CA PHE A 106 6.95 7.10 -8.44
C PHE A 106 7.73 7.41 -9.72
N ASP A 107 8.58 6.50 -10.19
CA ASP A 107 9.33 6.72 -11.43
C ASP A 107 8.35 6.86 -12.61
N GLY A 108 8.48 7.93 -13.39
CA GLY A 108 7.55 8.27 -14.46
C GLY A 108 6.26 9.01 -14.02
N PHE A 109 6.08 9.35 -12.74
CA PHE A 109 4.87 10.02 -12.24
C PHE A 109 5.13 11.43 -11.69
N GLU A 110 4.44 12.43 -12.24
CA GLU A 110 4.64 13.84 -11.91
C GLU A 110 4.08 14.25 -10.53
N TYR A 111 3.11 13.51 -10.01
CA TYR A 111 2.34 13.91 -8.81
C TYR A 111 2.90 13.43 -7.48
N ARG A 112 4.11 12.85 -7.47
CA ARG A 112 4.77 12.33 -6.26
C ARG A 112 4.67 13.31 -5.09
N TYR A 113 5.06 14.56 -5.34
CA TYR A 113 5.16 15.57 -4.30
C TYR A 113 3.80 15.90 -3.67
N ASP A 114 2.76 16.07 -4.47
CA ASP A 114 1.41 16.39 -3.98
C ASP A 114 0.87 15.32 -3.02
N ILE A 115 1.12 14.05 -3.33
CA ILE A 115 0.68 12.94 -2.48
C ILE A 115 1.46 12.92 -1.17
N LEU A 116 2.79 13.05 -1.24
CA LEU A 116 3.65 13.02 -0.06
C LEU A 116 3.38 14.22 0.86
N GLU A 117 3.18 15.43 0.33
CA GLU A 117 2.81 16.60 1.12
C GLU A 117 1.47 16.44 1.84
N ARG A 118 0.50 15.79 1.18
CA ARG A 118 -0.80 15.50 1.81
C ARG A 118 -0.64 14.53 2.97
N ILE A 119 0.17 13.48 2.81
CA ILE A 119 0.48 12.53 3.89
C ILE A 119 1.17 13.25 5.04
N ASP A 120 2.17 14.09 4.74
CA ASP A 120 2.92 14.83 5.75
C ASP A 120 2.02 15.75 6.57
N ARG A 121 1.06 16.42 5.94
CA ARG A 121 0.04 17.23 6.62
C ARG A 121 -0.86 16.38 7.52
N ASP A 122 -1.40 15.28 7.01
CA ASP A 122 -2.30 14.41 7.77
C ASP A 122 -1.60 13.78 9.00
N VAL A 123 -0.33 13.40 8.84
CA VAL A 123 0.53 12.88 9.91
C VAL A 123 0.83 13.97 10.94
N TYR A 124 1.18 15.17 10.48
CA TYR A 124 1.45 16.30 11.36
C TYR A 124 0.22 16.65 12.21
N ASP A 125 -0.94 16.81 11.59
CA ASP A 125 -2.19 17.14 12.28
C ASP A 125 -2.58 16.06 13.29
N ALA A 126 -2.44 14.77 12.92
CA ALA A 126 -2.70 13.66 13.82
C ALA A 126 -1.72 13.66 15.03
N CYS A 127 -0.46 14.03 14.82
CA CYS A 127 0.50 14.18 15.90
C CYS A 127 0.12 15.33 16.85
N GLN A 128 -0.36 16.47 16.33
CA GLN A 128 -0.83 17.57 17.18
C GLN A 128 -2.05 17.18 18.01
N GLU A 129 -3.02 16.47 17.40
CA GLU A 129 -4.18 15.93 18.12
C GLU A 129 -3.77 14.97 19.23
N LEU A 130 -2.84 14.04 18.96
CA LEU A 130 -2.31 13.10 19.95
C LEU A 130 -1.61 13.80 21.11
N LYS A 131 -0.82 14.85 20.85
CA LYS A 131 -0.17 15.66 21.89
C LYS A 131 -1.19 16.42 22.73
N ALA A 132 -2.25 16.92 22.12
CA ALA A 132 -3.37 17.58 22.79
C ALA A 132 -4.29 16.60 23.55
N ARG A 133 -3.97 15.28 23.55
CA ARG A 133 -4.78 14.20 24.12
C ARG A 133 -6.20 14.13 23.54
N ILE A 134 -6.35 14.57 22.29
CA ILE A 134 -7.58 14.42 21.53
C ILE A 134 -7.64 12.98 21.00
N THR A 135 -8.83 12.38 21.04
CA THR A 135 -9.04 11.02 20.54
C THR A 135 -8.85 10.96 19.03
N VAL A 136 -7.77 10.32 18.59
CA VAL A 136 -7.47 10.11 17.17
C VAL A 136 -7.97 8.72 16.71
N PRO A 137 -8.70 8.60 15.59
CA PRO A 137 -9.15 7.32 15.06
C PRO A 137 -7.99 6.33 14.87
N HIS A 138 -8.24 5.04 15.11
CA HIS A 138 -7.21 3.99 15.03
C HIS A 138 -6.41 4.01 13.71
N ARG A 139 -7.09 4.27 12.58
CA ARG A 139 -6.41 4.36 11.27
C ARG A 139 -5.38 5.48 11.22
N ARG A 140 -5.67 6.65 11.81
CA ARG A 140 -4.79 7.84 11.80
C ARG A 140 -3.62 7.63 12.73
N ARG A 141 -3.88 6.99 13.88
CA ARG A 141 -2.81 6.50 14.77
C ARG A 141 -1.88 5.52 14.06
N ARG A 142 -2.42 4.59 13.27
CA ARG A 142 -1.62 3.67 12.46
C ARG A 142 -0.86 4.39 11.35
N LEU A 143 -1.44 5.36 10.65
CA LEU A 143 -0.73 6.18 9.65
C LEU A 143 0.49 6.86 10.28
N VAL A 144 0.30 7.48 11.45
CA VAL A 144 1.40 8.09 12.23
C VAL A 144 2.43 7.04 12.62
N ALA A 145 2.02 5.85 13.06
CA ALA A 145 2.95 4.78 13.42
C ALA A 145 3.79 4.31 12.22
N TYR A 146 3.19 4.19 11.03
CA TYR A 146 3.95 3.92 9.80
C TYR A 146 4.92 5.05 9.47
N ALA A 147 4.46 6.31 9.51
CA ALA A 147 5.30 7.46 9.19
C ALA A 147 6.51 7.59 10.12
N VAL A 148 6.33 7.30 11.41
CA VAL A 148 7.36 7.48 12.43
C VAL A 148 8.30 6.28 12.56
N PHE A 149 7.78 5.05 12.46
CA PHE A 149 8.55 3.83 12.75
C PHE A 149 8.74 2.90 11.54
N GLY A 150 7.98 3.11 10.47
CA GLY A 150 8.04 2.30 9.26
C GLY A 150 8.97 2.87 8.19
N ASN A 151 8.93 2.24 7.02
CA ASN A 151 9.60 2.71 5.82
C ASN A 151 8.71 3.77 5.14
N PRO A 152 9.28 4.79 4.49
CA PRO A 152 8.52 5.79 3.73
C PRO A 152 7.58 5.17 2.70
N VAL A 153 8.04 4.15 1.95
CA VAL A 153 7.21 3.45 0.95
C VAL A 153 5.99 2.76 1.56
N ASP A 154 6.15 2.15 2.73
CA ASP A 154 5.06 1.45 3.43
C ASP A 154 4.06 2.44 4.05
N THR A 155 4.52 3.64 4.43
CA THR A 155 3.63 4.73 4.86
C THR A 155 2.77 5.22 3.72
N PHE A 156 3.37 5.44 2.54
CA PHE A 156 2.62 5.76 1.32
C PHE A 156 1.63 4.64 0.98
N LYS A 157 2.06 3.37 0.95
CA LYS A 157 1.20 2.21 0.68
C LYS A 157 0.04 2.10 1.68
N TYR A 158 0.32 2.30 2.98
CA TYR A 158 -0.71 2.30 4.00
C TYR A 158 -1.71 3.44 3.81
N TYR A 159 -1.23 4.64 3.49
CA TYR A 159 -2.08 5.79 3.18
C TYR A 159 -2.97 5.48 1.98
N GLU A 160 -2.40 5.06 0.86
CA GLU A 160 -3.16 4.77 -0.36
C GLU A 160 -4.19 3.67 -0.14
N TYR A 161 -3.83 2.61 0.61
CA TYR A 161 -4.74 1.50 0.92
C TYR A 161 -5.90 1.88 1.85
N ASN A 162 -5.71 2.81 2.79
CA ASN A 162 -6.67 3.08 3.88
C ASN A 162 -7.39 4.44 3.80
N TYR A 163 -6.77 5.43 3.15
CA TYR A 163 -7.15 6.85 3.12
C TYR A 163 -7.61 7.30 1.74
N GLN A 164 -8.04 6.38 0.89
CA GLN A 164 -8.52 6.67 -0.46
C GLN A 164 -9.80 7.54 -0.44
N THR A 165 -9.76 8.79 0.02
CA THR A 165 -10.97 9.55 0.39
C THR A 165 -11.61 10.32 -0.77
N GLU A 166 -10.88 10.54 -1.85
CA GLU A 166 -11.27 11.31 -3.02
C GLU A 166 -10.92 10.54 -4.30
N TRP A 167 -11.77 10.68 -5.32
CA TRP A 167 -11.45 10.21 -6.66
C TRP A 167 -10.45 11.20 -7.26
N LEU A 168 -9.17 10.84 -7.27
CA LEU A 168 -8.17 11.53 -8.08
C LEU A 168 -8.03 10.73 -9.38
N ALA A 169 -8.17 11.42 -10.52
CA ALA A 169 -8.27 10.83 -11.86
C ALA A 169 -7.10 9.90 -12.26
N HIS A 170 -5.99 9.93 -11.51
CA HIS A 170 -4.73 9.25 -11.85
C HIS A 170 -4.13 8.44 -10.69
N ARG A 171 -4.93 8.05 -9.67
CA ARG A 171 -4.41 7.45 -8.43
C ARG A 171 -4.50 5.93 -8.29
N TYR A 172 -4.64 5.22 -9.39
CA TYR A 172 -4.17 3.84 -9.43
C TYR A 172 -3.18 3.78 -10.57
N LEU A 173 -1.93 3.44 -10.27
CA LEU A 173 -0.95 3.07 -11.28
C LEU A 173 -1.36 1.68 -11.78
N PRO A 174 -2.24 1.58 -12.79
CA PRO A 174 -2.81 0.29 -13.19
C PRO A 174 -1.68 -0.59 -13.72
N GLU A 175 -0.70 0.05 -14.36
CA GLU A 175 0.57 -0.47 -14.89
C GLU A 175 1.41 -1.23 -13.85
N HIS A 176 1.14 -1.04 -12.55
CA HIS A 176 1.88 -1.72 -11.50
C HIS A 176 1.14 -2.96 -10.99
N VAL A 177 -0.19 -2.99 -10.97
CA VAL A 177 -0.93 -4.14 -10.43
C VAL A 177 -1.01 -5.21 -11.51
N VAL A 178 -0.10 -6.21 -11.48
CA VAL A 178 -0.06 -7.30 -12.47
C VAL A 178 -1.42 -8.00 -12.69
N LEU A 179 -2.31 -7.99 -11.70
CA LEU A 179 -3.66 -8.52 -11.85
C LEU A 179 -4.56 -7.72 -12.80
N SER A 180 -4.23 -6.47 -13.15
CA SER A 180 -4.98 -5.70 -14.14
C SER A 180 -4.81 -6.22 -15.57
N GLU A 181 -3.80 -7.07 -15.81
CA GLU A 181 -3.59 -7.71 -17.11
C GLU A 181 -4.56 -8.89 -17.34
N ILE A 182 -5.22 -9.39 -16.28
CA ILE A 182 -6.20 -10.47 -16.36
C ILE A 182 -7.51 -9.95 -16.98
N PRO A 183 -8.00 -10.54 -18.08
CA PRO A 183 -9.26 -10.17 -18.70
C PRO A 183 -10.44 -10.35 -17.75
N LYS A 184 -11.35 -9.38 -17.79
CA LYS A 184 -12.57 -9.38 -17.01
C LYS A 184 -13.65 -10.25 -17.70
N PRO A 185 -14.52 -10.94 -16.95
CA PRO A 185 -15.67 -11.66 -17.52
C PRO A 185 -16.55 -10.77 -18.41
N GLU A 186 -17.25 -11.32 -19.41
CA GLU A 186 -18.08 -10.52 -20.32
C GLU A 186 -19.26 -9.80 -19.64
N ASP A 187 -19.74 -10.35 -18.52
CA ASP A 187 -20.78 -9.78 -17.66
C ASP A 187 -20.22 -8.87 -16.56
N TYR A 188 -18.91 -8.61 -16.59
CA TYR A 188 -18.25 -7.81 -15.59
C TYR A 188 -18.56 -6.33 -15.77
N THR A 189 -19.30 -5.78 -14.81
CA THR A 189 -19.49 -4.34 -14.69
C THR A 189 -18.35 -3.80 -13.85
N GLU A 190 -17.46 -3.00 -14.46
CA GLU A 190 -16.49 -2.24 -13.67
C GLU A 190 -17.25 -1.47 -12.60
N PRO A 191 -16.81 -1.49 -11.33
CA PRO A 191 -17.45 -0.69 -10.31
C PRO A 191 -17.24 0.78 -10.70
N GLU A 192 -18.25 1.36 -11.35
CA GLU A 192 -18.35 2.81 -11.44
C GLU A 192 -18.32 3.31 -10.00
N PRO A 193 -17.48 4.29 -9.66
CA PRO A 193 -17.57 4.98 -8.39
C PRO A 193 -18.90 5.73 -8.39
N SER A 194 -19.99 5.01 -8.04
CA SER A 194 -21.31 5.60 -7.99
C SER A 194 -21.35 6.46 -6.73
N VAL A 195 -21.26 7.75 -6.97
CA VAL A 195 -21.58 8.77 -5.98
C VAL A 195 -23.10 8.99 -5.92
N LEU A 196 -23.87 8.28 -6.75
CA LEU A 196 -25.33 8.39 -6.78
C LEU A 196 -25.92 7.89 -5.47
N GLY A 197 -26.37 8.84 -4.65
CA GLY A 197 -27.24 8.55 -3.53
C GLY A 197 -28.48 7.81 -3.97
N SER A 198 -28.81 6.78 -3.21
CA SER A 198 -30.19 6.34 -3.15
C SER A 198 -31.04 7.56 -2.77
N ARG A 199 -32.21 7.66 -3.39
CA ARG A 199 -33.20 8.74 -3.19
C ARG A 199 -33.61 8.91 -1.71
N ASP A 200 -33.35 7.89 -0.90
CA ASP A 200 -33.72 7.79 0.51
C ASP A 200 -32.56 8.07 1.49
N ASP A 201 -31.37 8.44 1.02
CA ASP A 201 -30.19 8.63 1.87
C ASP A 201 -29.88 10.13 2.11
N PRO A 202 -30.15 10.69 3.31
CA PRO A 202 -30.19 12.13 3.57
C PRO A 202 -28.81 12.81 3.67
N LYS A 203 -27.70 12.07 3.51
CA LYS A 203 -26.35 12.63 3.63
C LYS A 203 -25.86 13.23 2.31
N PRO A 204 -25.38 14.50 2.30
CA PRO A 204 -24.82 15.13 1.11
C PRO A 204 -23.60 14.37 0.57
N GLU A 205 -23.41 14.51 -0.74
CA GLU A 205 -22.22 14.10 -1.47
C GLU A 205 -20.97 14.71 -0.80
N GLY A 206 -20.07 13.86 -0.27
CA GLY A 206 -18.87 14.29 0.48
C GLY A 206 -18.91 14.07 2.00
N GLN A 207 -20.03 13.61 2.58
CA GLN A 207 -20.15 13.32 4.02
C GLN A 207 -20.43 11.85 4.36
N ARG A 208 -20.40 10.95 3.37
CA ARG A 208 -20.70 9.53 3.58
C ARG A 208 -19.45 8.76 4.00
N GLU A 209 -19.59 7.81 4.93
CA GLU A 209 -18.47 6.93 5.29
C GLU A 209 -18.25 5.90 4.18
N HIS A 210 -17.44 6.28 3.21
CA HIS A 210 -17.05 5.48 2.06
C HIS A 210 -16.16 4.25 2.38
N ARG A 211 -16.05 3.84 3.66
CA ARG A 211 -15.11 2.81 4.14
C ARG A 211 -15.36 1.44 3.50
N LEU A 212 -16.63 1.03 3.39
CA LEU A 212 -17.01 -0.30 2.89
C LEU A 212 -16.94 -0.38 1.37
N THR A 213 -17.41 0.64 0.66
CA THR A 213 -17.33 0.73 -0.81
C THR A 213 -15.88 0.74 -1.27
N ARG A 214 -14.99 1.45 -0.57
CA ARG A 214 -13.58 1.57 -0.96
C ARG A 214 -12.71 0.39 -0.58
N LEU A 215 -12.99 -0.25 0.56
CA LEU A 215 -12.42 -1.57 0.86
C LEU A 215 -12.81 -2.59 -0.20
N ARG A 216 -14.04 -2.52 -0.73
CA ARG A 216 -14.51 -3.38 -1.81
C ARG A 216 -13.84 -3.03 -3.15
N MET A 217 -13.62 -1.75 -3.47
CA MET A 217 -12.89 -1.35 -4.68
C MET A 217 -11.41 -1.69 -4.63
N ALA A 218 -10.73 -1.47 -3.51
CA ALA A 218 -9.33 -1.87 -3.33
C ALA A 218 -9.18 -3.40 -3.34
N ARG A 219 -10.11 -4.14 -2.71
CA ARG A 219 -10.14 -5.62 -2.79
C ARG A 219 -10.46 -6.13 -4.18
N ALA A 220 -11.41 -5.50 -4.87
CA ALA A 220 -11.73 -5.83 -6.24
C ALA A 220 -10.48 -5.65 -7.11
N LYS A 221 -9.82 -4.49 -7.02
CA LYS A 221 -8.64 -4.22 -7.82
C LYS A 221 -7.41 -5.08 -7.45
N ASP A 222 -7.21 -5.37 -6.17
CA ASP A 222 -6.25 -6.38 -5.66
C ASP A 222 -6.62 -7.82 -6.06
N GLN A 223 -7.78 -8.04 -6.66
CA GLN A 223 -8.24 -9.31 -7.24
C GLN A 223 -8.29 -9.25 -8.78
N GLY A 224 -7.83 -8.17 -9.42
CA GLY A 224 -7.95 -7.98 -10.87
C GLY A 224 -9.36 -7.57 -11.35
N VAL A 225 -10.19 -7.09 -10.42
CA VAL A 225 -11.62 -6.75 -10.59
C VAL A 225 -11.75 -5.23 -10.70
#